data_AF-A0AA38G605-F1
#
_entry.id   AF-A0AA38G605-F1
#
_cell.length_a   1.000
_cell.length_b   1.000
_cell.length_c   1.000
_cell.angle_alpha   90.00
_cell.angle_beta   90.00
_cell.angle_gamma   90.00
#
_symmetry.space_group_name_H-M   'P 1'
#
loop_
_entity.id
_entity.type
_entity.pdbx_description
1 polymer ?
#
loop_
_entity_poly.entity_id
_entity_poly.type
_entity_poly.pdbx_seq_one_letter_code
_entity_poly.pdbx_strand_id
1 'polypeptide(L)'
;LVKEWRLVPHSVEYIDFHNSEYLPPWTFSESSPSLRTLRLELEGRLESLTRKGVELGCIGGDQVYRTLKKWHGIDGALLHFLKQNAQKLPIKRVTSKAHDETLFLWQRALWYLSEASEGPNPKFKGSFLPAQSWCDDFRKLFVELSSWHGSLKPCHGIIYPVGIDGKEWDSKTKEVLNYFKEALLSLRLAKEVLSIHEQWRANAVEHLKRTGGFSRMLAHSATNWPLLLMEILTQAAQIDYFQPKLVINNFDMLRKAVTDSSGDPIVDAALYHDSLLLRLVALGLNDRCIPVIFVTSDSYYSYQLQRDFAYANAFIFRETFGWTPEESKIHLVPDYFTEDEWQVIASELGSNSRHLSELYTLKKSGSSEEISEENKGSRFLDFLDIYFGHLQVTVVNPAMESALEILKKFAEDVHFQRVQKSRLSHGVAWRHPPNQTDKDKCCQWAKIQLMDIVQALSNAEFGVNYLHDYSYEILDDPAAQALIEVGLLYQQRDPSFIRPLTRGIQRCLVR
;
A
#
# COMPACT_ATOMS: atom_id res chain seq x y z
N LEU A 1 -9.37 12.98 18.06
CA LEU A 1 -9.16 11.62 17.53
C LEU A 1 -8.45 11.56 16.15
N VAL A 2 -9.00 11.97 14.99
CA VAL A 2 -8.22 12.01 13.70
C VAL A 2 -6.96 12.87 13.81
N LYS A 3 -7.07 14.02 14.48
CA LYS A 3 -5.92 14.88 14.75
C LYS A 3 -4.89 14.21 15.65
N GLU A 4 -5.31 13.31 16.55
CA GLU A 4 -4.47 12.60 17.52
C GLU A 4 -3.76 11.38 16.91
N TRP A 5 -4.34 10.73 15.90
CA TRP A 5 -3.72 9.63 15.14
C TRP A 5 -2.72 10.10 14.07
N ARG A 6 -2.76 11.40 13.74
CA ARG A 6 -1.68 12.10 13.04
C ARG A 6 -0.62 12.62 14.00
N LEU A 7 -0.80 12.48 15.31
CA LEU A 7 0.22 12.81 16.29
C LEU A 7 1.17 11.63 16.44
N VAL A 8 2.42 12.02 16.63
CA VAL A 8 3.55 11.15 16.92
C VAL A 8 3.20 10.19 18.06
N PRO A 9 3.51 8.88 17.96
CA PRO A 9 4.43 8.25 16.99
C PRO A 9 3.81 7.83 15.65
N HIS A 10 2.48 7.85 15.49
CA HIS A 10 1.82 7.29 14.32
C HIS A 10 1.68 8.32 13.19
N SER A 11 2.07 7.95 11.97
CA SER A 11 1.95 8.81 10.80
C SER A 11 1.35 8.03 9.64
N VAL A 12 0.12 8.36 9.24
CA VAL A 12 -0.58 7.68 8.15
C VAL A 12 -0.78 8.64 6.98
N GLU A 13 -0.45 8.19 5.78
CA GLU A 13 -0.94 8.82 4.55
C GLU A 13 -1.92 7.89 3.85
N TYR A 14 -3.01 8.51 3.39
CA TYR A 14 -4.08 7.87 2.67
C TYR A 14 -4.06 8.32 1.22
N ILE A 15 -4.13 7.35 0.32
CA ILE A 15 -4.15 7.56 -1.12
C ILE A 15 -5.43 6.93 -1.64
N ASP A 16 -6.23 7.71 -2.35
CA ASP A 16 -7.35 7.17 -3.10
C ASP A 16 -7.27 7.64 -4.54
N PHE A 17 -6.80 6.74 -5.39
CA PHE A 17 -6.61 6.98 -6.83
C PHE A 17 -7.90 7.29 -7.59
N HIS A 18 -9.06 7.27 -6.92
CA HIS A 18 -10.33 7.66 -7.48
C HIS A 18 -10.63 9.17 -7.35
N ASN A 19 -10.09 9.85 -6.33
CA ASN A 19 -10.23 11.29 -6.02
C ASN A 19 -11.51 11.97 -6.56
N SER A 20 -12.69 11.48 -6.13
CA SER A 20 -13.97 12.13 -6.41
C SER A 20 -14.48 12.72 -5.10
N GLU A 21 -14.64 14.04 -5.04
CA GLU A 21 -15.20 14.77 -3.87
C GLU A 21 -16.59 14.26 -3.45
N TYR A 22 -17.25 13.46 -4.29
CA TYR A 22 -18.62 12.99 -4.10
C TYR A 22 -18.75 11.49 -3.92
N LEU A 23 -17.68 10.73 -4.09
CA LEU A 23 -17.69 9.29 -3.88
C LEU A 23 -16.87 8.97 -2.63
N PRO A 24 -17.36 8.05 -1.80
CA PRO A 24 -16.59 7.58 -0.67
C PRO A 24 -15.20 7.10 -1.08
N PRO A 25 -14.23 7.12 -0.15
CA PRO A 25 -12.83 6.91 -0.48
C PRO A 25 -12.49 5.46 -0.84
N TRP A 26 -13.50 4.60 -1.06
CA TRP A 26 -13.43 3.16 -1.26
C TRP A 26 -14.30 2.68 -2.45
N THR A 27 -14.84 3.62 -3.26
CA THR A 27 -15.72 3.32 -4.41
C THR A 27 -14.94 3.11 -5.71
N PHE A 28 -15.47 2.34 -6.67
CA PHE A 28 -14.88 2.07 -7.99
C PHE A 28 -15.60 2.90 -9.08
N SER A 29 -14.87 3.48 -10.05
CA SER A 29 -15.43 4.24 -11.20
C SER A 29 -14.91 3.72 -12.54
N GLU A 30 -15.70 3.95 -13.59
CA GLU A 30 -15.41 3.58 -14.98
C GLU A 30 -14.40 4.52 -15.68
N SER A 31 -14.20 5.75 -15.18
CA SER A 31 -13.24 6.70 -15.77
C SER A 31 -11.81 6.39 -15.31
N SER A 32 -10.92 6.03 -16.24
CA SER A 32 -9.52 5.72 -15.93
C SER A 32 -8.66 6.99 -15.96
N PRO A 33 -8.12 7.47 -14.82
CA PRO A 33 -7.25 8.64 -14.78
C PRO A 33 -5.90 8.39 -15.46
N SER A 34 -5.15 9.46 -15.77
CA SER A 34 -3.83 9.31 -16.39
C SER A 34 -2.83 8.75 -15.39
N LEU A 35 -1.96 7.84 -15.85
CA LEU A 35 -0.92 7.22 -15.03
C LEU A 35 -0.01 8.27 -14.36
N ARG A 36 0.27 9.36 -15.06
CA ARG A 36 1.07 10.48 -14.54
C ARG A 36 0.42 11.09 -13.30
N THR A 37 -0.88 11.31 -13.33
CA THR A 37 -1.63 11.91 -12.21
C THR A 37 -1.59 11.00 -10.99
N LEU A 38 -1.89 9.72 -11.18
CA LEU A 38 -1.84 8.72 -10.12
C LEU A 38 -0.43 8.57 -9.53
N ARG A 39 0.59 8.55 -10.40
CA ARG A 39 2.00 8.50 -9.98
C ARG A 39 2.36 9.72 -9.12
N LEU A 40 2.00 10.92 -9.57
CA LEU A 40 2.28 12.16 -8.82
C LEU A 40 1.55 12.19 -7.47
N GLU A 41 0.33 11.66 -7.40
CA GLU A 41 -0.40 11.54 -6.14
C GLU A 41 0.31 10.59 -5.17
N LEU A 42 0.73 9.41 -5.65
CA LEU A 42 1.51 8.46 -4.86
C LEU A 42 2.82 9.06 -4.35
N GLU A 43 3.59 9.67 -5.26
CA GLU A 43 4.86 10.30 -4.92
C GLU A 43 4.66 11.44 -3.92
N GLY A 44 3.66 12.30 -4.12
CA GLY A 44 3.37 13.43 -3.22
C GLY A 44 3.00 12.98 -1.81
N ARG A 45 2.25 11.88 -1.67
CA ARG A 45 1.86 11.31 -0.37
C ARG A 45 3.04 10.67 0.34
N LEU A 46 3.88 9.92 -0.38
CA LEU A 46 5.12 9.38 0.17
C LEU A 46 6.10 10.49 0.58
N GLU A 47 6.18 11.56 -0.20
CA GLU A 47 6.97 12.75 0.13
C GLU A 47 6.44 13.44 1.40
N SER A 48 5.12 13.52 1.59
CA SER A 48 4.50 14.02 2.82
C SER A 48 4.90 13.18 4.05
N LEU A 49 4.84 11.84 3.98
CA LEU A 49 5.33 10.99 5.08
C LEU A 49 6.82 11.20 5.34
N THR A 50 7.62 11.26 4.29
CA THR A 50 9.07 11.40 4.39
C THR A 50 9.43 12.75 5.01
N ARG A 51 8.70 13.80 4.65
CA ARG A 51 8.83 15.12 5.28
C ARG A 51 8.55 15.06 6.77
N LYS A 52 7.43 14.44 7.19
CA LYS A 52 7.15 14.23 8.63
C LYS A 52 8.28 13.48 9.33
N GLY A 53 8.86 12.46 8.70
CA GLY A 53 10.02 11.76 9.26
C GLY A 53 11.27 12.65 9.40
N VAL A 54 11.49 13.60 8.48
CA VAL A 54 12.54 14.63 8.62
C VAL A 54 12.21 15.57 9.79
N GLU A 55 10.96 16.04 9.90
CA GLU A 55 10.51 16.94 10.97
C GLU A 55 10.67 16.33 12.37
N LEU A 56 10.50 15.01 12.46
CA LEU A 56 10.72 14.24 13.69
C LEU A 56 12.19 13.88 13.95
N GLY A 57 13.11 14.31 13.07
CA GLY A 57 14.54 14.00 13.17
C GLY A 57 14.88 12.53 12.89
N CYS A 58 13.92 11.74 12.41
CA CYS A 58 14.09 10.32 12.13
C CYS A 58 14.71 10.07 10.74
N ILE A 59 14.70 11.08 9.86
CA ILE A 59 15.30 11.02 8.52
C ILE A 59 16.37 12.10 8.37
N GLY A 60 17.60 11.68 8.07
CA GLY A 60 18.76 12.56 7.87
C GLY A 60 19.28 12.55 6.43
N GLY A 61 20.05 13.58 6.05
CA GLY A 61 20.61 13.69 4.70
C GLY A 61 21.57 12.56 4.33
N ASP A 62 22.39 12.11 5.29
CA ASP A 62 23.29 10.96 5.11
C ASP A 62 22.51 9.66 4.86
N GLN A 63 21.37 9.44 5.53
CA GLN A 63 20.51 8.29 5.29
C GLN A 63 19.97 8.29 3.85
N VAL A 64 19.53 9.45 3.35
CA VAL A 64 19.08 9.61 1.96
C VAL A 64 20.21 9.27 0.99
N TYR A 65 21.41 9.80 1.22
CA TYR A 65 22.58 9.53 0.39
C TYR A 65 22.94 8.04 0.36
N ARG A 66 23.03 7.38 1.52
CA ARG A 66 23.38 5.96 1.61
C ARG A 66 22.34 5.09 0.93
N THR A 67 21.06 5.36 1.14
CA THR A 67 19.96 4.60 0.53
C THR A 67 19.96 4.77 -1.00
N LEU A 68 20.17 5.99 -1.49
CA LEU A 68 20.28 6.25 -2.92
C LEU A 68 21.50 5.55 -3.54
N LYS A 69 22.67 5.64 -2.90
CA LYS A 69 23.93 5.02 -3.36
C LYS A 69 23.88 3.50 -3.34
N LYS A 70 23.14 2.88 -2.40
CA LYS A 70 22.96 1.43 -2.31
C LYS A 70 22.38 0.84 -3.60
N TRP A 71 21.43 1.53 -4.22
CA TRP A 71 20.66 1.00 -5.36
C TRP A 71 20.96 1.65 -6.69
N HIS A 72 21.61 2.82 -6.70
CA HIS A 72 21.81 3.61 -7.90
C HIS A 72 23.27 4.05 -8.06
N GLY A 73 23.81 3.88 -9.27
CA GLY A 73 25.06 4.52 -9.67
C GLY A 73 24.82 6.00 -9.92
N ILE A 74 25.15 6.86 -8.96
CA ILE A 74 24.78 8.29 -8.97
C ILE A 74 25.85 9.23 -9.56
N ASP A 75 27.09 8.77 -9.76
CA ASP A 75 28.22 9.63 -10.17
C ASP A 75 27.96 10.37 -11.48
N GLY A 76 27.49 9.65 -12.50
CA GLY A 76 27.20 10.23 -13.80
C GLY A 76 26.10 11.28 -13.72
N ALA A 77 25.04 11.02 -12.95
CA ALA A 77 23.90 11.91 -12.81
C ALA A 77 24.27 13.16 -11.99
N LEU A 78 25.08 13.02 -10.94
CA LEU A 78 25.62 14.14 -10.17
C LEU A 78 26.53 15.02 -11.02
N LEU A 79 27.42 14.43 -11.84
CA LEU A 79 28.25 15.18 -12.78
C LEU A 79 27.40 15.91 -13.82
N HIS A 80 26.35 15.28 -14.32
CA HIS A 80 25.42 15.89 -15.27
C HIS A 80 24.68 17.07 -14.63
N PHE A 81 24.14 16.88 -13.42
CA PHE A 81 23.48 17.93 -12.63
C PHE A 81 24.41 19.14 -12.41
N LEU A 82 25.65 18.89 -11.96
CA LEU A 82 26.63 19.95 -11.71
C LEU A 82 27.04 20.66 -13.01
N LYS A 83 27.18 19.96 -14.13
CA LYS A 83 27.50 20.59 -15.43
C LYS A 83 26.38 21.49 -15.94
N GLN A 84 25.12 21.07 -15.77
CA GLN A 84 23.97 21.84 -16.24
C GLN A 84 23.74 23.09 -15.38
N ASN A 85 23.88 22.96 -14.06
CA ASN A 85 23.50 23.99 -13.11
C ASN A 85 24.67 24.87 -12.65
N ALA A 86 25.86 24.30 -12.43
CA ALA A 86 27.04 25.05 -11.99
C ALA A 86 27.87 25.58 -13.17
N GLN A 87 27.31 26.49 -13.96
CA GLN A 87 27.91 27.04 -15.20
C GLN A 87 29.23 27.85 -15.00
N LYS A 88 29.76 27.97 -13.78
CA LYS A 88 30.92 28.84 -13.45
C LYS A 88 32.01 28.23 -12.55
N LEU A 89 32.10 26.91 -12.41
CA LEU A 89 33.17 26.33 -11.60
C LEU A 89 34.04 25.36 -12.42
N PRO A 90 35.38 25.49 -12.39
CA PRO A 90 36.26 24.57 -13.08
C PRO A 90 36.14 23.18 -12.43
N ILE A 91 35.43 22.27 -13.09
CA ILE A 91 35.50 20.84 -12.75
C ILE A 91 36.87 20.37 -13.26
N LYS A 92 37.94 20.63 -12.49
CA LYS A 92 39.19 19.89 -12.71
C LYS A 92 38.82 18.42 -12.60
N ARG A 93 39.13 17.62 -13.62
CA ARG A 93 38.97 16.16 -13.59
C ARG A 93 39.70 15.68 -12.34
N VAL A 94 38.96 15.31 -11.31
CA VAL A 94 39.51 14.66 -10.12
C VAL A 94 39.94 13.29 -10.61
N THR A 95 41.24 13.13 -10.76
CA THR A 95 41.89 11.84 -11.03
C THR A 95 42.64 11.45 -9.78
N SER A 96 42.00 10.81 -8.80
CA SER A 96 42.71 10.02 -7.80
C SER A 96 41.77 9.14 -6.97
N LYS A 97 41.88 7.83 -7.19
CA LYS A 97 41.62 6.71 -6.27
C LYS A 97 40.45 6.88 -5.27
N ALA A 98 39.32 6.31 -5.68
CA ALA A 98 38.50 5.33 -4.95
C ALA A 98 38.03 5.66 -3.52
N HIS A 99 36.69 5.69 -3.39
CA HIS A 99 35.80 5.75 -2.22
C HIS A 99 35.14 7.10 -1.88
N ASP A 100 35.83 8.24 -2.00
CA ASP A 100 35.27 9.56 -1.62
C ASP A 100 34.82 10.47 -2.78
N GLU A 101 35.04 10.08 -4.03
CA GLU A 101 34.67 10.91 -5.19
C GLU A 101 33.15 11.13 -5.30
N THR A 102 32.33 10.09 -5.07
CA THR A 102 30.87 10.19 -5.10
C THR A 102 30.32 11.08 -3.98
N LEU A 103 30.88 10.96 -2.77
CA LEU A 103 30.46 11.76 -1.62
C LEU A 103 30.83 13.23 -1.82
N PHE A 104 32.01 13.50 -2.39
CA PHE A 104 32.42 14.85 -2.76
C PHE A 104 31.48 15.48 -3.80
N LEU A 105 31.09 14.74 -4.84
CA LEU A 105 30.12 15.20 -5.83
C LEU A 105 28.76 15.50 -5.20
N TRP A 106 28.31 14.64 -4.28
CA TRP A 106 27.07 14.83 -3.53
C TRP A 106 27.10 16.09 -2.68
N GLN A 107 28.12 16.26 -1.83
CA GLN A 107 28.28 17.44 -0.98
C GLN A 107 28.36 18.73 -1.80
N ARG A 108 29.05 18.69 -2.95
CA ARG A 108 29.16 19.84 -3.85
C ARG A 108 27.82 20.20 -4.51
N ALA A 109 27.00 19.21 -4.85
CA ALA A 109 25.67 19.43 -5.38
C ALA A 109 24.72 19.97 -4.31
N LEU A 110 24.82 19.49 -3.07
CA LEU A 110 24.09 20.05 -1.92
C LEU A 110 24.46 21.51 -1.65
N TRP A 111 25.75 21.83 -1.65
CA TRP A 111 26.23 23.21 -1.50
C TRP A 111 25.63 24.13 -2.57
N TYR A 112 25.64 23.70 -3.84
CA TYR A 112 25.03 24.46 -4.93
C TYR A 112 23.51 24.67 -4.72
N LEU A 113 22.78 23.63 -4.30
CA LEU A 113 21.36 23.73 -4.03
C LEU A 113 21.06 24.67 -2.84
N SER A 114 21.91 24.67 -1.81
CA SER A 114 21.81 25.58 -0.67
C SER A 114 22.02 27.03 -1.10
N GLU A 115 23.09 27.34 -1.83
CA GLU A 115 23.37 28.69 -2.36
C GLU A 115 22.26 29.20 -3.28
N ALA A 116 21.74 28.32 -4.15
CA ALA A 116 20.63 28.65 -5.04
C ALA A 116 19.32 28.93 -4.26
N SER A 117 19.15 28.36 -3.06
CA SER A 117 17.97 28.61 -2.23
C SER A 117 17.98 29.96 -1.51
N GLU A 118 19.16 30.58 -1.34
CA GLU A 118 19.36 31.84 -0.61
C GLU A 118 19.41 33.09 -1.52
N GLY A 119 19.53 32.91 -2.83
CA GLY A 119 19.58 34.00 -3.81
C GLY A 119 18.20 34.63 -4.14
N PRO A 120 18.14 35.93 -4.51
CA PRO A 120 16.87 36.66 -4.72
C PRO A 120 16.07 36.23 -5.96
N ASN A 121 16.58 35.32 -6.79
CA ASN A 121 15.84 34.75 -7.93
C ASN A 121 16.53 33.49 -8.48
N PRO A 122 16.21 32.28 -8.00
CA PRO A 122 16.79 31.06 -8.56
C PRO A 122 16.19 30.77 -9.94
N LYS A 123 16.92 31.12 -11.01
CA LYS A 123 16.60 30.67 -12.36
C LYS A 123 17.10 29.24 -12.55
N PHE A 124 16.32 28.26 -12.12
CA PHE A 124 16.52 26.87 -12.52
C PHE A 124 16.11 26.73 -13.99
N LYS A 125 17.08 26.85 -14.91
CA LYS A 125 16.86 26.53 -16.32
C LYS A 125 16.92 25.01 -16.47
N GLY A 126 15.76 24.35 -16.44
CA GLY A 126 15.65 22.95 -16.88
C GLY A 126 14.90 21.97 -15.98
N SER A 127 14.01 22.39 -15.07
CA SER A 127 13.08 21.44 -14.46
C SER A 127 11.99 21.05 -15.48
N PHE A 128 12.12 19.88 -16.12
CA PHE A 128 11.22 19.42 -17.19
C PHE A 128 9.99 18.63 -16.70
N LEU A 129 9.73 18.61 -15.40
CA LEU A 129 8.45 18.20 -14.78
C LEU A 129 7.94 19.38 -13.93
N PRO A 130 6.63 19.48 -13.61
CA PRO A 130 6.09 20.63 -12.88
C PRO A 130 6.59 20.61 -11.42
N ALA A 131 7.81 21.12 -11.24
CA ALA A 131 8.50 21.30 -9.96
C ALA A 131 7.98 22.51 -9.19
N GLN A 132 6.91 23.16 -9.66
CA GLN A 132 6.37 24.37 -9.06
C GLN A 132 5.78 24.10 -7.67
N SER A 133 4.99 23.03 -7.48
CA SER A 133 4.42 22.77 -6.14
C SER A 133 5.52 22.45 -5.12
N TRP A 134 6.50 21.61 -5.47
CA TRP A 134 7.55 21.21 -4.53
C TRP A 134 8.54 22.34 -4.22
N CYS A 135 8.87 23.21 -5.19
CA CYS A 135 9.73 24.37 -4.94
C CYS A 135 9.03 25.44 -4.10
N ASP A 136 7.72 25.67 -4.31
CA ASP A 136 6.95 26.61 -3.51
C ASP A 136 6.64 26.06 -2.11
N ASP A 137 6.39 24.75 -1.99
CA ASP A 137 6.27 24.05 -0.71
C ASP A 137 7.61 24.03 0.04
N PHE A 138 8.75 23.90 -0.64
CA PHE A 138 10.07 23.99 -0.01
C PHE A 138 10.35 25.39 0.54
N ARG A 139 9.93 26.45 -0.17
CA ARG A 139 10.02 27.83 0.34
C ARG A 139 9.11 28.06 1.54
N LYS A 140 7.86 27.58 1.48
CA LYS A 140 6.93 27.64 2.62
C LYS A 140 7.50 26.88 3.82
N LEU A 141 8.07 25.70 3.60
CA LEU A 141 8.73 24.91 4.64
C LEU A 141 9.95 25.60 5.23
N PHE A 142 10.75 26.30 4.44
CA PHE A 142 11.88 27.05 4.99
C PHE A 142 11.40 28.16 5.95
N VAL A 143 10.27 28.79 5.61
CA VAL A 143 9.59 29.76 6.48
C VAL A 143 8.94 29.07 7.69
N GLU A 144 8.36 27.88 7.54
CA GLU A 144 7.75 27.09 8.63
C GLU A 144 8.77 26.47 9.58
N LEU A 145 9.89 25.92 9.08
CA LEU A 145 11.02 25.44 9.90
C LEU A 145 11.60 26.57 10.75
N SER A 146 11.65 27.78 10.20
CA SER A 146 12.05 28.98 10.94
C SER A 146 11.06 29.35 12.05
N SER A 147 9.78 28.97 11.92
CA SER A 147 8.72 29.25 12.90
C SER A 147 8.50 28.14 13.95
N TRP A 148 8.79 26.88 13.62
CA TRP A 148 8.68 25.71 14.52
C TRP A 148 9.71 25.68 15.64
N HIS A 149 10.74 26.52 15.55
CA HIS A 149 11.80 26.70 16.55
C HIS A 149 11.29 26.86 17.99
N GLY A 150 10.11 27.46 18.21
CA GLY A 150 9.53 27.65 19.55
C GLY A 150 8.90 26.40 20.18
N SER A 151 8.65 25.34 19.40
CA SER A 151 7.78 24.22 19.80
C SER A 151 8.48 22.86 19.83
N LEU A 152 9.73 22.78 19.39
CA LEU A 152 10.48 21.53 19.31
C LEU A 152 11.01 21.13 20.71
N LYS A 153 10.37 20.14 21.34
CA LYS A 153 11.03 19.33 22.38
C LYS A 153 11.74 18.17 21.67
N PRO A 154 13.08 18.09 21.69
CA PRO A 154 13.80 16.99 21.06
C PRO A 154 13.43 15.68 21.75
N CYS A 155 13.26 14.64 20.93
CA CYS A 155 13.03 13.29 21.41
C CYS A 155 14.34 12.74 21.96
N HIS A 156 14.26 12.09 23.13
CA HIS A 156 15.41 11.49 23.79
C HIS A 156 16.06 10.47 22.84
N GLY A 157 17.27 10.76 22.35
CA GLY A 157 18.02 9.80 21.53
C GLY A 157 19.03 10.39 20.56
N ILE A 158 18.93 11.67 20.18
CA ILE A 158 20.05 12.31 19.48
C ILE A 158 21.07 12.73 20.55
N ILE A 159 22.14 11.95 20.69
CA ILE A 159 23.28 12.32 21.52
C ILE A 159 23.90 13.58 20.91
N TYR A 160 23.62 14.75 21.50
CA TYR A 160 24.44 15.94 21.35
C TYR A 160 24.94 16.39 22.74
N PRO A 161 26.20 16.87 22.83
CA PRO A 161 26.82 17.24 24.10
C PRO A 161 26.13 18.43 24.76
N VAL A 162 25.80 18.25 26.04
CA VAL A 162 25.19 19.24 26.94
C VAL A 162 26.07 20.49 27.08
N GLY A 163 25.43 21.64 27.25
CA GLY A 163 26.09 22.91 27.60
C GLY A 163 25.16 24.11 27.43
N ILE A 164 24.28 24.25 28.42
CA ILE A 164 23.86 25.42 29.21
C ILE A 164 24.26 26.86 28.74
N ASP A 165 23.25 27.74 28.84
CA ASP A 165 23.20 29.20 29.03
C ASP A 165 23.47 30.19 27.88
N GLY A 166 22.37 30.59 27.23
CA GLY A 166 21.85 31.95 27.34
C GLY A 166 22.74 33.10 26.85
N LYS A 167 22.96 33.17 25.52
CA LYS A 167 23.22 34.38 24.70
C LYS A 167 23.30 33.98 23.22
N GLU A 168 22.96 34.91 22.32
CA GLU A 168 23.22 34.92 20.85
C GLU A 168 23.15 33.58 20.10
N TRP A 169 22.15 33.37 19.20
CA TRP A 169 21.96 32.18 18.33
C TRP A 169 22.88 31.00 18.69
N ASP A 170 22.49 30.21 19.69
CA ASP A 170 23.30 29.09 20.19
C ASP A 170 23.72 28.20 19.01
N SER A 171 25.03 27.87 18.92
CA SER A 171 25.61 27.08 17.83
C SER A 171 24.80 25.81 17.57
N LYS A 172 24.27 25.24 18.65
CA LYS A 172 23.43 24.03 18.68
C LYS A 172 22.11 24.18 17.90
N THR A 173 21.49 25.35 17.96
CA THR A 173 20.23 25.63 17.24
C THR A 173 20.47 25.76 15.74
N LYS A 174 21.58 26.38 15.34
CA LYS A 174 22.00 26.46 13.93
C LYS A 174 22.35 25.09 13.37
N GLU A 175 22.99 24.24 14.17
CA GLU A 175 23.32 22.86 13.80
C GLU A 175 22.06 22.03 13.54
N VAL A 176 21.03 22.13 14.40
CA VAL A 176 19.75 21.44 14.21
C VAL A 176 19.01 21.93 12.95
N LEU A 177 18.97 23.24 12.71
CA LEU A 177 18.35 23.79 11.50
C LEU A 177 19.09 23.36 10.23
N ASN A 178 20.43 23.35 10.28
CA ASN A 178 21.27 22.87 9.19
C ASN A 178 21.05 21.38 8.92
N TYR A 179 20.86 20.56 9.96
CA TYR A 179 20.55 19.14 9.81
C TYR A 179 19.25 18.91 9.04
N PHE A 180 18.15 19.58 9.40
CA PHE A 180 16.88 19.47 8.68
C PHE A 180 16.97 20.02 7.25
N LYS A 181 17.67 21.15 7.08
CA LYS A 181 17.93 21.74 5.76
C LYS A 181 18.69 20.77 4.87
N GLU A 182 19.75 20.14 5.39
CA GLU A 182 20.54 19.16 4.67
C GLU A 182 19.70 17.93 4.27
N ALA A 183 18.83 17.43 5.17
CA ALA A 183 17.94 16.30 4.88
C ALA A 183 16.96 16.62 3.73
N LEU A 184 16.33 17.80 3.75
CA LEU A 184 15.43 18.23 2.69
C LEU A 184 16.14 18.47 1.35
N LEU A 185 17.32 19.11 1.38
CA LEU A 185 18.15 19.28 0.18
C LEU A 185 18.65 17.94 -0.38
N SER A 186 18.90 16.96 0.49
CA SER A 186 19.27 15.60 0.11
C SER A 186 18.13 14.87 -0.60
N LEU A 187 16.90 14.97 -0.09
CA LEU A 187 15.71 14.43 -0.77
C LEU A 187 15.50 15.09 -2.14
N ARG A 188 15.69 16.41 -2.23
CA ARG A 188 15.63 17.15 -3.49
C ARG A 188 16.64 16.61 -4.50
N LEU A 189 17.90 16.52 -4.09
CA LEU A 189 19.00 16.09 -4.94
C LEU A 189 18.79 14.64 -5.40
N ALA A 190 18.30 13.76 -4.52
CA ALA A 190 17.95 12.39 -4.86
C ALA A 190 16.88 12.32 -5.97
N LYS A 191 15.80 13.11 -5.84
CA LYS A 191 14.75 13.19 -6.86
C LYS A 191 15.28 13.69 -8.21
N GLU A 192 16.14 14.71 -8.21
CA GLU A 192 16.79 15.23 -9.43
C GLU A 192 17.71 14.18 -10.08
N VAL A 193 18.51 13.47 -9.27
CA VAL A 193 19.39 12.39 -9.76
C VAL A 193 18.56 11.28 -10.43
N LEU A 194 17.45 10.88 -9.82
CA LEU A 194 16.56 9.87 -10.39
C LEU A 194 15.83 10.37 -11.64
N SER A 195 15.46 11.65 -11.69
CA SER A 195 14.89 12.29 -12.88
C SER A 195 15.88 12.27 -14.06
N ILE A 196 17.16 12.58 -13.84
CA ILE A 196 18.21 12.46 -14.86
C ILE A 196 18.31 11.01 -15.35
N HIS A 197 18.26 10.05 -14.41
CA HIS A 197 18.25 8.63 -14.74
C HIS A 197 17.04 8.22 -15.59
N GLU A 198 15.84 8.73 -15.33
CA GLU A 198 14.65 8.49 -16.15
C GLU A 198 14.81 9.09 -17.55
N GLN A 199 15.34 10.32 -17.66
CA GLN A 199 15.60 10.99 -18.94
C GLN A 199 16.54 10.19 -19.84
N TRP A 200 17.63 9.65 -19.29
CA TRP A 200 18.56 8.81 -20.05
C TRP A 200 17.92 7.54 -20.61
N ARG A 201 16.78 7.12 -20.04
CA ARG A 201 16.02 5.94 -20.49
C ARG A 201 14.82 6.29 -21.37
N ALA A 202 14.51 7.56 -21.58
CA ALA A 202 13.32 8.01 -22.30
C ALA A 202 13.20 7.40 -23.71
N ASN A 203 14.28 7.45 -24.50
CA ASN A 203 14.29 6.88 -25.86
C ASN A 203 14.07 5.36 -25.86
N ALA A 204 14.59 4.66 -24.84
CA ALA A 204 14.41 3.21 -24.71
C ALA A 204 12.97 2.86 -24.32
N VAL A 205 12.32 3.68 -23.48
CA VAL A 205 10.90 3.54 -23.13
C VAL A 205 10.02 3.82 -24.35
N GLU A 206 10.33 4.85 -25.14
CA GLU A 206 9.59 5.16 -26.37
C GLU A 206 9.70 4.02 -27.40
N HIS A 207 10.90 3.46 -27.58
CA HIS A 207 11.08 2.28 -28.41
C HIS A 207 10.27 1.08 -27.89
N LEU A 208 10.29 0.84 -26.56
CA LEU A 208 9.54 -0.25 -25.93
C LEU A 208 8.04 -0.14 -26.20
N LYS A 209 7.47 1.07 -26.08
CA LYS A 209 6.05 1.35 -26.39
C LYS A 209 5.71 1.04 -27.84
N ARG A 210 6.58 1.43 -28.79
CA ARG A 210 6.37 1.17 -30.23
C ARG A 210 6.40 -0.32 -30.57
N THR A 211 7.29 -1.08 -29.94
CA THR A 211 7.47 -2.50 -30.26
C THR A 211 6.56 -3.43 -29.46
N GLY A 212 5.85 -2.92 -28.45
CA GLY A 212 5.06 -3.76 -27.52
C GLY A 212 5.92 -4.73 -26.70
N GLY A 213 7.18 -4.37 -26.45
CA GLY A 213 8.15 -5.24 -25.77
C GLY A 213 8.06 -5.16 -24.24
N PHE A 214 8.79 -6.04 -23.55
CA PHE A 214 8.94 -6.02 -22.09
C PHE A 214 10.39 -5.72 -21.68
N SER A 215 10.57 -4.83 -20.70
CA SER A 215 11.89 -4.60 -20.08
C SER A 215 11.75 -4.34 -18.59
N ARG A 216 12.24 -5.28 -17.80
CA ARG A 216 12.25 -5.19 -16.33
C ARG A 216 13.04 -3.96 -15.83
N MET A 217 14.18 -3.65 -16.45
CA MET A 217 15.01 -2.51 -16.03
C MET A 217 14.31 -1.16 -16.26
N LEU A 218 13.58 -1.03 -17.38
CA LEU A 218 12.81 0.17 -17.68
C LEU A 218 11.60 0.30 -16.74
N ALA A 219 10.90 -0.81 -16.47
CA ALA A 219 9.80 -0.85 -15.53
C ALA A 219 10.23 -0.53 -14.09
N HIS A 220 11.38 -1.03 -13.65
CA HIS A 220 11.97 -0.67 -12.36
C HIS A 220 12.36 0.81 -12.33
N SER A 221 12.91 1.36 -13.42
CA SER A 221 13.31 2.77 -13.44
C SER A 221 12.15 3.71 -13.13
N ALA A 222 10.95 3.40 -13.61
CA ALA A 222 9.76 4.22 -13.41
C ALA A 222 9.26 4.25 -11.95
N THR A 223 9.63 3.25 -11.14
CA THR A 223 9.19 3.11 -9.75
C THR A 223 10.28 3.44 -8.74
N ASN A 224 11.44 3.95 -9.19
CA ASN A 224 12.60 4.19 -8.32
C ASN A 224 12.35 5.22 -7.22
N TRP A 225 11.67 6.32 -7.52
CA TRP A 225 11.43 7.36 -6.53
C TRP A 225 10.46 6.91 -5.42
N PRO A 226 9.26 6.36 -5.71
CA PRO A 226 8.41 5.77 -4.69
C PRO A 226 9.14 4.72 -3.82
N LEU A 227 9.95 3.84 -4.44
CA LEU A 227 10.66 2.80 -3.70
C LEU A 227 11.79 3.34 -2.81
N LEU A 228 12.50 4.37 -3.26
CA LEU A 228 13.52 5.03 -2.43
C LEU A 228 12.89 5.63 -1.17
N LEU A 229 11.75 6.32 -1.31
CA LEU A 229 11.01 6.89 -0.18
C LEU A 229 10.52 5.80 0.77
N MET A 230 9.97 4.70 0.23
CA MET A 230 9.53 3.56 1.03
C MET A 230 10.66 2.95 1.88
N GLU A 231 11.87 2.83 1.31
CA GLU A 231 13.02 2.30 2.05
C GLU A 231 13.53 3.27 3.11
N ILE A 232 13.59 4.57 2.81
CA ILE A 232 13.95 5.61 3.79
C ILE A 232 12.95 5.60 4.95
N LEU A 233 11.64 5.54 4.67
CA LEU A 233 10.59 5.44 5.67
C LEU A 233 10.70 4.15 6.49
N THR A 234 11.04 3.04 5.85
CA THR A 234 11.24 1.75 6.52
C THR A 234 12.41 1.78 7.50
N GLN A 235 13.54 2.35 7.08
CA GLN A 235 14.67 2.55 7.97
C GLN A 235 14.34 3.53 9.11
N ALA A 236 13.62 4.61 8.83
CA ALA A 236 13.18 5.56 9.85
C ALA A 236 12.21 4.93 10.86
N ALA A 237 11.39 3.97 10.42
CA ALA A 237 10.44 3.25 11.27
C ALA A 237 11.10 2.31 12.29
N GLN A 238 12.38 1.96 12.09
CA GLN A 238 13.16 1.17 13.05
C GLN A 238 13.58 1.99 14.28
N ILE A 239 13.46 3.32 14.21
CA ILE A 239 13.63 4.21 15.34
C ILE A 239 12.26 4.28 16.01
N ASP A 240 12.07 3.62 17.16
CA ASP A 240 10.81 3.32 17.90
C ASP A 240 9.81 4.49 18.10
N TYR A 241 10.16 5.70 17.68
CA TYR A 241 9.39 6.92 17.78
C TYR A 241 8.58 7.27 16.51
N PHE A 242 8.94 6.77 15.33
CA PHE A 242 8.24 7.07 14.08
C PHE A 242 7.61 5.82 13.50
N GLN A 243 6.28 5.78 13.38
CA GLN A 243 5.54 4.63 12.88
C GLN A 243 4.72 5.01 11.64
N PRO A 244 5.38 5.17 10.47
CA PRO A 244 4.73 5.48 9.21
C PRO A 244 3.89 4.30 8.71
N LYS A 245 2.73 4.59 8.12
CA LYS A 245 1.87 3.63 7.43
C LYS A 245 1.35 4.24 6.15
N LEU A 246 1.23 3.42 5.11
CA LEU A 246 0.69 3.81 3.82
C LEU A 246 -0.60 3.04 3.54
N VAL A 247 -1.69 3.77 3.30
CA VAL A 247 -2.98 3.19 2.95
C VAL A 247 -3.30 3.58 1.52
N ILE A 248 -3.42 2.60 0.63
CA ILE A 248 -3.73 2.82 -0.78
C ILE A 248 -5.07 2.16 -1.10
N ASN A 249 -6.00 2.98 -1.53
CA ASN A 249 -7.24 2.54 -2.10
C ASN A 249 -7.18 2.50 -3.64
N ASN A 250 -7.87 1.52 -4.21
CA ASN A 250 -7.99 1.33 -5.66
C ASN A 250 -6.64 1.17 -6.37
N PHE A 251 -5.72 0.38 -5.80
CA PHE A 251 -4.38 0.17 -6.35
C PHE A 251 -4.40 -0.35 -7.81
N ASP A 252 -5.38 -1.20 -8.16
CA ASP A 252 -5.59 -1.71 -9.53
C ASP A 252 -5.90 -0.60 -10.56
N MET A 253 -6.25 0.61 -10.12
CA MET A 253 -6.38 1.76 -11.03
C MET A 253 -5.06 2.14 -11.68
N LEU A 254 -3.92 1.93 -11.02
CA LEU A 254 -2.62 2.11 -11.65
C LEU A 254 -2.42 1.18 -12.85
N ARG A 255 -3.02 -0.02 -12.82
CA ARG A 255 -2.94 -1.00 -13.91
C ARG A 255 -3.81 -0.60 -15.10
N LYS A 256 -4.97 -0.01 -14.82
CA LYS A 256 -5.97 0.42 -15.81
C LYS A 256 -5.78 1.87 -16.29
N ALA A 257 -4.83 2.59 -15.73
CA ALA A 257 -4.60 3.99 -16.00
C ALA A 257 -4.29 4.24 -17.49
N VAL A 258 -4.73 5.40 -17.99
CA VAL A 258 -4.42 5.81 -19.35
C VAL A 258 -2.96 6.27 -19.41
N THR A 259 -2.16 5.62 -20.26
CA THR A 259 -0.80 6.07 -20.57
C THR A 259 -0.89 7.10 -21.70
N ASP A 260 -0.67 8.38 -21.40
CA ASP A 260 -0.70 9.43 -22.42
C ASP A 260 0.36 9.15 -23.50
N SER A 261 -0.09 9.08 -24.76
CA SER A 261 0.74 8.81 -25.94
C SER A 261 1.72 9.94 -26.25
N SER A 262 1.48 11.14 -25.71
CA SER A 262 2.22 12.36 -26.02
C SER A 262 3.13 12.80 -24.87
N GLY A 263 4.38 12.36 -24.90
CA GLY A 263 5.49 13.07 -24.26
C GLY A 263 6.01 12.53 -22.92
N ASP A 264 5.29 11.66 -22.21
CA ASP A 264 5.77 11.15 -20.93
C ASP A 264 6.62 9.86 -21.10
N PRO A 265 7.89 9.85 -20.64
CA PRO A 265 8.81 8.71 -20.77
C PRO A 265 8.53 7.62 -19.72
N ILE A 266 7.26 7.42 -19.38
CA ILE A 266 6.81 6.41 -18.41
C ILE A 266 6.46 5.14 -19.17
N VAL A 267 6.78 3.97 -18.59
CA VAL A 267 6.36 2.66 -19.13
C VAL A 267 4.83 2.54 -19.15
N ASP A 268 4.32 1.49 -19.77
CA ASP A 268 2.88 1.22 -19.77
C ASP A 268 2.33 1.03 -18.34
N ALA A 269 1.06 1.38 -18.14
CA ALA A 269 0.37 1.40 -16.85
C ALA A 269 0.44 0.04 -16.13
N ALA A 270 0.18 -1.05 -16.85
CA ALA A 270 0.32 -2.40 -16.30
C ALA A 270 1.75 -2.71 -15.85
N LEU A 271 2.75 -2.33 -16.64
CA LEU A 271 4.17 -2.53 -16.30
C LEU A 271 4.60 -1.70 -15.08
N TYR A 272 4.11 -0.47 -14.96
CA TYR A 272 4.35 0.38 -13.80
C TYR A 272 3.74 -0.24 -12.54
N HIS A 273 2.46 -0.61 -12.61
CA HIS A 273 1.72 -1.25 -11.52
C HIS A 273 2.42 -2.53 -11.05
N ASP A 274 2.72 -3.45 -11.96
CA ASP A 274 3.31 -4.75 -11.62
C ASP A 274 4.74 -4.58 -11.06
N SER A 275 5.52 -3.66 -11.64
CA SER A 275 6.85 -3.30 -11.12
C SER A 275 6.78 -2.73 -9.71
N LEU A 276 5.83 -1.83 -9.44
CA LEU A 276 5.64 -1.24 -8.12
C LEU A 276 5.25 -2.30 -7.10
N LEU A 277 4.25 -3.12 -7.42
CA LEU A 277 3.78 -4.20 -6.55
C LEU A 277 4.91 -5.17 -6.21
N LEU A 278 5.58 -5.73 -7.22
CA LEU A 278 6.65 -6.72 -7.03
C LEU A 278 7.81 -6.16 -6.20
N ARG A 279 8.15 -4.88 -6.39
CA ARG A 279 9.22 -4.25 -5.61
C ARG A 279 8.78 -3.95 -4.18
N LEU A 280 7.53 -3.57 -3.93
CA LEU A 280 6.98 -3.44 -2.58
C LEU A 280 6.99 -4.79 -1.85
N VAL A 281 6.61 -5.87 -2.54
CA VAL A 281 6.70 -7.25 -1.99
C VAL A 281 8.13 -7.59 -1.64
N ALA A 282 9.08 -7.35 -2.55
CA ALA A 282 10.49 -7.63 -2.32
C ALA A 282 11.05 -6.84 -1.12
N LEU A 283 10.62 -5.58 -0.95
CA LEU A 283 11.01 -4.75 0.19
C LEU A 283 10.40 -5.29 1.50
N GLY A 284 9.13 -5.73 1.47
CA GLY A 284 8.45 -6.36 2.59
C GLY A 284 9.14 -7.64 3.05
N LEU A 285 9.51 -8.50 2.09
CA LEU A 285 10.19 -9.77 2.35
C LEU A 285 11.61 -9.62 2.88
N ASN A 286 12.39 -8.67 2.36
CA ASN A 286 13.81 -8.56 2.66
C ASN A 286 14.10 -7.59 3.82
N ASP A 287 13.45 -6.43 3.85
CA ASP A 287 13.88 -5.27 4.65
C ASP A 287 12.84 -4.83 5.70
N ARG A 288 11.75 -5.60 5.90
CA ARG A 288 10.62 -5.31 6.80
C ARG A 288 9.98 -3.94 6.52
N CYS A 289 9.47 -3.78 5.29
CA CYS A 289 8.73 -2.60 4.83
C CYS A 289 7.75 -2.04 5.88
N ILE A 290 7.58 -0.72 5.90
CA ILE A 290 6.47 -0.09 6.63
C ILE A 290 5.13 -0.73 6.24
N PRO A 291 4.11 -0.72 7.11
CA PRO A 291 2.80 -1.23 6.73
C PRO A 291 2.25 -0.53 5.48
N VAL A 292 2.03 -1.31 4.41
CA VAL A 292 1.32 -0.89 3.19
C VAL A 292 0.01 -1.65 3.12
N ILE A 293 -1.09 -0.93 3.07
CA ILE A 293 -2.44 -1.46 3.14
C ILE A 293 -3.15 -1.21 1.81
N PHE A 294 -3.52 -2.27 1.11
CA PHE A 294 -4.37 -2.17 -0.08
C PHE A 294 -5.83 -2.35 0.32
N VAL A 295 -6.60 -1.27 0.27
CA VAL A 295 -7.95 -1.17 0.85
C VAL A 295 -9.01 -1.91 0.04
N THR A 296 -8.88 -1.94 -1.29
CA THR A 296 -9.83 -2.61 -2.21
C THR A 296 -9.22 -3.78 -2.98
N SER A 297 -8.06 -4.30 -2.55
CA SER A 297 -7.57 -5.55 -3.15
C SER A 297 -8.47 -6.70 -2.73
N ASP A 298 -9.09 -7.36 -3.69
CA ASP A 298 -9.89 -8.59 -3.60
C ASP A 298 -9.06 -9.84 -3.22
N SER A 299 -7.92 -9.66 -2.54
CA SER A 299 -6.95 -10.73 -2.26
C SER A 299 -6.29 -11.35 -3.49
N TYR A 300 -6.57 -10.86 -4.71
CA TYR A 300 -5.95 -11.35 -5.96
C TYR A 300 -4.43 -11.31 -5.90
N TYR A 301 -3.86 -10.19 -5.44
CA TYR A 301 -2.41 -10.06 -5.31
C TYR A 301 -1.84 -11.05 -4.30
N SER A 302 -2.56 -11.36 -3.22
CA SER A 302 -2.14 -12.29 -2.17
C SER A 302 -2.05 -13.73 -2.68
N TYR A 303 -3.07 -14.17 -3.41
CA TYR A 303 -3.11 -15.50 -4.02
C TYR A 303 -2.02 -15.66 -5.09
N GLN A 304 -1.90 -14.67 -5.98
CA GLN A 304 -0.89 -14.70 -7.04
C GLN A 304 0.53 -14.69 -6.46
N LEU A 305 0.79 -13.93 -5.39
CA LEU A 305 2.09 -13.91 -4.72
C LEU A 305 2.40 -15.22 -3.98
N GLN A 306 1.40 -15.84 -3.35
CA GLN A 306 1.56 -17.17 -2.74
C GLN A 306 1.94 -18.20 -3.81
N ARG A 307 1.27 -18.17 -4.97
CA ARG A 307 1.55 -19.07 -6.09
C ARG A 307 2.93 -18.83 -6.69
N ASP A 308 3.30 -17.57 -6.91
CA ASP A 308 4.49 -17.20 -7.66
C ASP A 308 5.78 -17.28 -6.81
N PHE A 309 5.68 -17.07 -5.49
CA PHE A 309 6.85 -17.06 -4.60
C PHE A 309 6.88 -18.22 -3.60
N ALA A 310 5.84 -19.06 -3.53
CA ALA A 310 5.68 -20.12 -2.51
C ALA A 310 5.84 -19.61 -1.05
N TYR A 311 5.78 -18.29 -0.86
CA TYR A 311 5.84 -17.64 0.44
C TYR A 311 4.41 -17.27 0.85
N ALA A 312 3.70 -18.22 1.46
CA ALA A 312 2.46 -17.94 2.20
C ALA A 312 2.66 -16.88 3.31
N ASN A 313 3.92 -16.53 3.61
CA ASN A 313 4.36 -15.61 4.65
C ASN A 313 4.72 -14.19 4.15
N ALA A 314 4.60 -13.89 2.85
CA ALA A 314 5.07 -12.62 2.28
C ALA A 314 4.23 -11.40 2.69
N PHE A 315 2.93 -11.60 2.88
CA PHE A 315 2.04 -10.62 3.48
C PHE A 315 1.33 -11.23 4.67
N ILE A 316 1.46 -10.59 5.83
CA ILE A 316 0.60 -10.88 6.98
C ILE A 316 -0.76 -10.26 6.64
N PHE A 317 -1.67 -11.06 6.08
CA PHE A 317 -3.10 -10.75 6.14
C PHE A 317 -3.53 -10.98 7.58
N ARG A 318 -3.39 -9.91 8.36
CA ARG A 318 -4.24 -9.69 9.50
C ARG A 318 -5.53 -9.11 8.91
N GLU A 319 -6.68 -9.71 9.19
CA GLU A 319 -8.00 -9.04 9.06
C GLU A 319 -7.98 -7.61 9.65
N THR A 320 -7.02 -7.34 10.53
CA THR A 320 -6.68 -6.03 11.11
C THR A 320 -5.78 -5.12 10.24
N PHE A 321 -5.71 -5.33 8.92
CA PHE A 321 -5.29 -4.28 7.98
C PHE A 321 -6.47 -3.58 7.29
N GLY A 322 -7.67 -3.71 7.85
CA GLY A 322 -8.63 -2.60 7.91
C GLY A 322 -8.44 -1.86 9.24
N TRP A 323 -8.91 -0.61 9.31
CA TRP A 323 -9.10 0.09 10.57
C TRP A 323 -9.81 -0.84 11.58
N THR A 324 -9.39 -0.87 12.85
CA THR A 324 -10.23 -1.47 13.90
C THR A 324 -11.61 -0.79 13.90
N PRO A 325 -12.68 -1.42 14.43
CA PRO A 325 -13.97 -0.75 14.52
C PRO A 325 -13.90 0.63 15.18
N GLU A 326 -13.02 0.81 16.17
CA GLU A 326 -12.78 2.10 16.81
C GLU A 326 -12.01 3.08 15.93
N GLU A 327 -11.05 2.61 15.14
CA GLU A 327 -10.36 3.44 14.15
C GLU A 327 -11.30 3.90 13.03
N SER A 328 -12.11 2.99 12.52
CA SER A 328 -13.07 3.28 11.46
C SER A 328 -14.10 4.28 11.92
N LYS A 329 -14.61 4.13 13.15
CA LYS A 329 -15.54 5.07 13.77
C LYS A 329 -15.08 6.52 13.64
N ILE A 330 -13.80 6.76 13.94
CA ILE A 330 -13.19 8.10 13.95
C ILE A 330 -13.23 8.76 12.57
N HIS A 331 -13.19 7.97 11.50
CA HIS A 331 -13.15 8.45 10.13
C HIS A 331 -14.53 8.46 9.43
N LEU A 332 -15.43 7.60 9.88
CA LEU A 332 -16.68 7.32 9.17
C LEU A 332 -17.88 8.03 9.78
N VAL A 333 -17.89 8.15 11.11
CA VAL A 333 -19.01 8.78 11.83
C VAL A 333 -19.12 10.30 11.61
N PRO A 334 -18.01 11.07 11.44
CA PRO A 334 -18.15 12.51 11.21
C PRO A 334 -18.82 12.87 9.88
N ASP A 335 -18.54 12.09 8.83
CA ASP A 335 -18.81 12.51 7.45
C ASP A 335 -19.72 11.55 6.66
N TYR A 336 -19.90 10.29 7.07
CA TYR A 336 -20.55 9.24 6.25
C TYR A 336 -21.71 8.50 6.94
N PHE A 337 -21.55 8.15 8.21
CA PHE A 337 -22.52 7.37 8.99
C PHE A 337 -22.82 8.05 10.33
N THR A 338 -23.96 7.77 10.95
CA THR A 338 -24.19 8.22 12.34
C THR A 338 -23.57 7.25 13.35
N GLU A 339 -23.49 7.66 14.61
CA GLU A 339 -22.99 6.79 15.69
C GLU A 339 -23.84 5.50 15.82
N ASP A 340 -25.17 5.63 15.74
CA ASP A 340 -26.09 4.49 15.84
C ASP A 340 -25.95 3.54 14.63
N GLU A 341 -25.80 4.08 13.42
CA GLU A 341 -25.52 3.29 12.22
C GLU A 341 -24.19 2.57 12.35
N TRP A 342 -23.16 3.23 12.87
CA TRP A 342 -21.83 2.66 13.05
C TRP A 342 -21.81 1.47 14.01
N GLN A 343 -22.58 1.54 15.12
CA GLN A 343 -22.69 0.40 16.05
C GLN A 343 -23.22 -0.85 15.33
N VAL A 344 -24.26 -0.68 14.49
CA VAL A 344 -24.81 -1.77 13.69
C VAL A 344 -23.78 -2.28 12.69
N ILE A 345 -23.14 -1.39 11.91
CA ILE A 345 -22.11 -1.74 10.92
C ILE A 345 -20.96 -2.53 11.57
N ALA A 346 -20.41 -2.03 12.67
CA ALA A 346 -19.30 -2.66 13.37
C ALA A 346 -19.67 -4.07 13.84
N SER A 347 -20.92 -4.28 14.28
CA SER A 347 -21.43 -5.57 14.77
C SER A 347 -21.82 -6.56 13.67
N GLU A 348 -22.28 -6.09 12.51
CA GLU A 348 -22.83 -6.95 11.46
C GLU A 348 -21.88 -7.14 10.29
N LEU A 349 -21.26 -6.06 9.82
CA LEU A 349 -20.48 -6.01 8.58
C LEU A 349 -18.97 -5.87 8.83
N GLY A 350 -18.61 -5.36 10.01
CA GLY A 350 -17.23 -5.05 10.39
C GLY A 350 -16.70 -3.78 9.74
N SER A 351 -15.40 -3.54 9.89
CA SER A 351 -14.70 -2.35 9.40
C SER A 351 -14.11 -2.51 8.00
N ASN A 352 -14.61 -3.48 7.21
CA ASN A 352 -14.11 -3.70 5.87
C ASN A 352 -14.49 -2.53 4.95
N SER A 353 -13.49 -1.85 4.43
CA SER A 353 -13.59 -0.68 3.57
C SER A 353 -14.49 -0.87 2.35
N ARG A 354 -14.39 -2.02 1.66
CA ARG A 354 -15.21 -2.31 0.47
C ARG A 354 -16.69 -2.40 0.82
N HIS A 355 -17.00 -3.06 1.94
CA HIS A 355 -18.37 -3.16 2.40
C HIS A 355 -18.96 -1.80 2.79
N LEU A 356 -18.14 -0.95 3.39
CA LEU A 356 -18.51 0.44 3.67
C LEU A 356 -18.76 1.24 2.38
N SER A 357 -18.11 0.92 1.24
CA SER A 357 -18.40 1.43 -0.12
C SER A 357 -19.78 1.21 -0.57
N GLU A 358 -20.07 -0.06 -0.66
CA GLU A 358 -21.22 -0.49 -1.38
C GLU A 358 -22.44 -0.09 -0.54
N LEU A 359 -22.34 -0.21 0.80
CA LEU A 359 -23.37 0.27 1.73
C LEU A 359 -23.58 1.79 1.69
N TYR A 360 -22.52 2.62 1.72
CA TYR A 360 -22.71 4.07 1.66
C TYR A 360 -23.27 4.52 0.30
N THR A 361 -22.81 3.90 -0.79
CA THR A 361 -23.33 4.18 -2.14
C THR A 361 -24.82 3.87 -2.21
N LEU A 362 -25.25 2.73 -1.66
CA LEU A 362 -26.66 2.35 -1.56
C LEU A 362 -27.48 3.36 -0.74
N LYS A 363 -26.95 3.78 0.42
CA LYS A 363 -27.57 4.82 1.25
C LYS A 363 -27.75 6.12 0.47
N LYS A 364 -26.71 6.58 -0.25
CA LYS A 364 -26.75 7.82 -1.04
C LYS A 364 -27.74 7.73 -2.21
N SER A 365 -27.78 6.61 -2.93
CA SER A 365 -28.76 6.42 -4.01
C SER A 365 -30.21 6.44 -3.52
N GLY A 366 -30.46 5.97 -2.29
CA GLY A 366 -31.78 6.00 -1.67
C GLY A 366 -32.13 7.31 -0.96
N SER A 367 -31.22 8.30 -0.90
CA SER A 367 -31.43 9.57 -0.17
C SER A 367 -32.05 10.69 -1.04
N SER A 368 -32.32 10.43 -2.32
CA SER A 368 -32.83 11.44 -3.27
C SER A 368 -34.36 11.63 -3.23
N GLU A 369 -35.08 10.89 -2.39
CA GLU A 369 -36.51 11.07 -2.14
C GLU A 369 -36.70 11.78 -0.80
N GLU A 370 -37.45 12.88 -0.83
CA GLU A 370 -37.65 13.82 0.27
C GLU A 370 -38.19 13.15 1.56
N ILE A 371 -37.88 13.75 2.73
CA ILE A 371 -38.69 13.82 3.98
C ILE A 371 -38.23 13.02 5.25
N SER A 372 -38.48 13.69 6.41
CA SER A 372 -38.72 13.28 7.83
C SER A 372 -37.67 12.52 8.66
N GLU A 373 -37.47 13.00 9.90
CA GLU A 373 -36.45 12.53 10.85
C GLU A 373 -36.81 11.25 11.64
N GLU A 374 -38.08 10.83 11.66
CA GLU A 374 -38.57 9.78 12.59
C GLU A 374 -38.29 8.33 12.12
N ASN A 375 -37.97 8.09 10.84
CA ASN A 375 -37.79 6.74 10.25
C ASN A 375 -36.33 6.37 9.91
N LYS A 376 -35.34 7.12 10.40
CA LYS A 376 -33.92 6.95 10.00
C LYS A 376 -33.34 5.58 10.43
N GLY A 377 -33.72 5.06 11.60
CA GLY A 377 -33.18 3.81 12.16
C GLY A 377 -33.64 2.52 11.45
N SER A 378 -34.91 2.43 11.05
CA SER A 378 -35.45 1.27 10.33
C SER A 378 -34.93 1.20 8.89
N ARG A 379 -34.82 2.36 8.22
CA ARG A 379 -34.35 2.43 6.82
C ARG A 379 -32.89 2.00 6.66
N PHE A 380 -32.03 2.25 7.66
CA PHE A 380 -30.65 1.82 7.60
C PHE A 380 -30.50 0.29 7.63
N LEU A 381 -31.30 -0.39 8.47
CA LEU A 381 -31.36 -1.85 8.49
C LEU A 381 -31.85 -2.41 7.16
N ASP A 382 -32.84 -1.77 6.53
CA ASP A 382 -33.30 -2.16 5.19
C ASP A 382 -32.17 -2.05 4.15
N PHE A 383 -31.37 -0.98 4.16
CA PHE A 383 -30.21 -0.85 3.28
C PHE A 383 -29.15 -1.92 3.54
N LEU A 384 -28.92 -2.26 4.81
CA LEU A 384 -27.99 -3.30 5.20
C LEU A 384 -28.44 -4.68 4.72
N ASP A 385 -29.74 -5.00 4.82
CA ASP A 385 -30.30 -6.24 4.33
C ASP A 385 -30.29 -6.34 2.80
N ILE A 386 -30.61 -5.24 2.10
CA ILE A 386 -30.44 -5.14 0.64
C ILE A 386 -28.97 -5.40 0.27
N TYR A 387 -28.04 -4.82 1.02
CA TYR A 387 -26.62 -4.99 0.77
C TYR A 387 -26.16 -6.43 1.01
N PHE A 388 -26.62 -7.09 2.09
CA PHE A 388 -26.34 -8.52 2.29
C PHE A 388 -26.95 -9.39 1.19
N GLY A 389 -28.15 -9.06 0.71
CA GLY A 389 -28.74 -9.74 -0.45
C GLY A 389 -27.89 -9.56 -1.72
N HIS A 390 -27.38 -8.35 -1.95
CA HIS A 390 -26.44 -8.10 -3.03
C HIS A 390 -25.16 -8.93 -2.88
N LEU A 391 -24.52 -8.89 -1.71
CA LEU A 391 -23.29 -9.65 -1.41
C LEU A 391 -23.50 -11.17 -1.61
N GLN A 392 -24.66 -11.68 -1.18
CA GLN A 392 -25.03 -13.07 -1.37
C GLN A 392 -25.06 -13.44 -2.86
N VAL A 393 -25.74 -12.63 -3.68
CA VAL A 393 -25.99 -12.94 -5.09
C VAL A 393 -24.75 -12.70 -5.95
N THR A 394 -23.96 -11.65 -5.67
CA THR A 394 -22.85 -11.24 -6.55
C THR A 394 -21.50 -11.83 -6.15
N VAL A 395 -21.29 -12.15 -4.87
CA VAL A 395 -20.01 -12.64 -4.36
C VAL A 395 -20.13 -14.07 -3.85
N VAL A 396 -21.02 -14.32 -2.89
CA VAL A 396 -21.02 -15.61 -2.17
C VAL A 396 -21.57 -16.75 -3.02
N ASN A 397 -22.72 -16.59 -3.68
CA ASN A 397 -23.30 -17.64 -4.50
C ASN A 397 -22.38 -18.06 -5.67
N PRO A 398 -21.81 -17.14 -6.48
CA PRO A 398 -20.89 -17.51 -7.56
C PRO A 398 -19.60 -18.18 -7.05
N ALA A 399 -19.09 -17.73 -5.90
CA ALA A 399 -17.92 -18.36 -5.27
C ALA A 399 -18.24 -19.76 -4.76
N MET A 400 -19.43 -19.97 -4.17
CA MET A 400 -19.90 -21.29 -3.73
C MET A 400 -20.12 -22.24 -4.92
N GLU A 401 -20.65 -21.74 -6.04
CA GLU A 401 -20.75 -22.52 -7.29
C GLU A 401 -19.36 -22.89 -7.83
N SER A 402 -18.41 -21.96 -7.79
CA SER A 402 -17.02 -22.22 -8.21
C SER A 402 -16.34 -23.25 -7.31
N ALA A 403 -16.55 -23.18 -5.99
CA ALA A 403 -16.03 -24.14 -5.02
C ALA A 403 -16.63 -25.53 -5.25
N LEU A 404 -17.91 -25.59 -5.59
CA LEU A 404 -18.58 -26.83 -5.96
C LEU A 404 -17.98 -27.46 -7.22
N GLU A 405 -17.63 -26.67 -8.24
CA GLU A 405 -16.96 -27.18 -9.44
C GLU A 405 -15.54 -27.70 -9.13
N ILE A 406 -14.80 -27.04 -8.24
CA ILE A 406 -13.49 -27.53 -7.77
C ILE A 406 -13.64 -28.88 -7.07
N LEU A 407 -14.64 -29.05 -6.21
CA LEU A 407 -14.92 -30.31 -5.51
C LEU A 407 -15.36 -31.44 -6.45
N LYS A 408 -16.20 -31.13 -7.45
CA LYS A 408 -16.59 -32.11 -8.47
C LYS A 408 -15.37 -32.59 -9.25
N LYS A 409 -14.51 -31.66 -9.67
CA LYS A 409 -13.25 -32.00 -10.35
C LYS A 409 -12.33 -32.84 -9.46
N PHE A 410 -12.24 -32.52 -8.18
CA PHE A 410 -11.50 -33.34 -7.21
C PHE A 410 -12.05 -34.78 -7.15
N ALA A 411 -13.38 -34.95 -7.09
CA ALA A 411 -14.00 -36.27 -7.11
C ALA A 411 -13.67 -37.08 -8.38
N GLU A 412 -13.71 -36.42 -9.55
CA GLU A 412 -13.28 -37.02 -10.83
C GLU A 412 -11.80 -37.42 -10.80
N ASP A 413 -10.92 -36.55 -10.31
CA ASP A 413 -9.49 -36.81 -10.26
C ASP A 413 -9.14 -37.94 -9.28
N VAL A 414 -9.88 -38.09 -8.18
CA VAL A 414 -9.77 -39.26 -7.28
C VAL A 414 -10.18 -40.54 -8.01
N HIS A 415 -11.27 -40.51 -8.76
CA HIS A 415 -11.72 -41.65 -9.55
C HIS A 415 -10.68 -42.08 -10.61
N PHE A 416 -10.08 -41.10 -11.30
CA PHE A 416 -9.00 -41.35 -12.27
C PHE A 416 -7.62 -41.61 -11.64
N GLN A 417 -7.53 -41.75 -10.31
CA GLN A 417 -6.29 -41.99 -9.57
C GLN A 417 -5.21 -40.92 -9.82
N ARG A 418 -5.61 -39.70 -10.13
CA ARG A 418 -4.72 -38.54 -10.31
C ARG A 418 -4.35 -37.88 -8.98
N VAL A 419 -5.09 -38.19 -7.92
CA VAL A 419 -4.82 -37.72 -6.56
C VAL A 419 -3.96 -38.74 -5.81
N GLN A 420 -2.93 -38.26 -5.12
CA GLN A 420 -2.08 -39.11 -4.28
C GLN A 420 -2.87 -39.72 -3.13
N LYS A 421 -2.64 -41.01 -2.83
CA LYS A 421 -3.34 -41.73 -1.74
C LYS A 421 -3.17 -41.07 -0.36
N SER A 422 -2.06 -40.38 -0.13
CA SER A 422 -1.79 -39.62 1.11
C SER A 422 -2.77 -38.45 1.34
N ARG A 423 -3.36 -37.89 0.28
CA ARG A 423 -4.41 -36.87 0.40
C ARG A 423 -5.78 -37.46 0.76
N LEU A 424 -5.93 -38.78 0.59
CA LEU A 424 -7.15 -39.50 0.95
C LEU A 424 -7.00 -40.25 2.29
N SER A 425 -5.81 -40.25 2.91
CA SER A 425 -5.60 -40.96 4.17
C SER A 425 -6.04 -40.17 5.40
N HIS A 426 -6.32 -38.87 5.26
CA HIS A 426 -6.75 -37.99 6.34
C HIS A 426 -8.26 -37.73 6.23
N GLY A 427 -8.95 -37.78 7.36
CA GLY A 427 -10.40 -37.57 7.45
C GLY A 427 -11.24 -38.85 7.55
N VAL A 428 -12.56 -38.68 7.60
CA VAL A 428 -13.52 -39.76 7.83
C VAL A 428 -13.94 -40.39 6.49
N ALA A 429 -14.17 -41.70 6.46
CA ALA A 429 -14.50 -42.47 5.25
C ALA A 429 -15.64 -41.90 4.36
N TRP A 430 -16.57 -41.14 4.94
CA TRP A 430 -17.67 -40.48 4.20
C TRP A 430 -17.23 -39.22 3.42
N ARG A 431 -16.06 -38.66 3.71
CA ARG A 431 -15.42 -37.57 2.95
C ARG A 431 -14.71 -38.05 1.69
N HIS A 432 -14.75 -39.34 1.40
CA HIS A 432 -14.25 -39.86 0.13
C HIS A 432 -15.33 -39.72 -0.95
N PRO A 433 -14.97 -39.31 -2.18
CA PRO A 433 -15.92 -39.22 -3.26
C PRO A 433 -16.50 -40.60 -3.61
N PRO A 434 -17.75 -40.66 -4.12
CA PRO A 434 -18.39 -41.92 -4.47
C PRO A 434 -17.59 -42.69 -5.54
N ASN A 435 -17.52 -44.01 -5.40
CA ASN A 435 -16.78 -44.90 -6.31
C ASN A 435 -17.39 -45.01 -7.73
N GLN A 436 -18.51 -44.34 -8.01
CA GLN A 436 -19.27 -44.45 -9.26
C GLN A 436 -19.13 -43.17 -10.09
N THR A 437 -19.06 -43.29 -11.42
CA THR A 437 -19.05 -42.18 -12.39
C THR A 437 -20.39 -41.43 -12.52
N ASP A 438 -21.31 -41.66 -11.59
CA ASP A 438 -22.60 -41.02 -11.58
C ASP A 438 -22.43 -39.53 -11.19
N LYS A 439 -22.52 -38.67 -12.19
CA LYS A 439 -22.33 -37.22 -12.06
C LYS A 439 -23.28 -36.61 -11.03
N ASP A 440 -24.50 -37.15 -10.91
CA ASP A 440 -25.49 -36.63 -9.97
C ASP A 440 -25.10 -36.95 -8.52
N LYS A 441 -24.57 -38.16 -8.27
CA LYS A 441 -24.06 -38.54 -6.95
C LYS A 441 -22.79 -37.78 -6.57
N CYS A 442 -21.88 -37.55 -7.52
CA CYS A 442 -20.69 -36.71 -7.27
C CYS A 442 -21.10 -35.26 -6.95
N CYS A 443 -22.08 -34.73 -7.66
CA CYS A 443 -22.63 -33.40 -7.41
C CYS A 443 -23.27 -33.31 -6.02
N GLN A 444 -24.08 -34.29 -5.63
CA GLN A 444 -24.70 -34.35 -4.30
C GLN A 444 -23.64 -34.49 -3.19
N TRP A 445 -22.66 -35.37 -3.37
CA TRP A 445 -21.54 -35.51 -2.43
C TRP A 445 -20.80 -34.19 -2.25
N ALA A 446 -20.42 -33.52 -3.34
CA ALA A 446 -19.70 -32.25 -3.28
C ALA A 446 -20.50 -31.15 -2.56
N LYS A 447 -21.83 -31.09 -2.80
CA LYS A 447 -22.72 -30.18 -2.07
C LYS A 447 -22.74 -30.48 -0.57
N ILE A 448 -22.87 -31.74 -0.18
CA ILE A 448 -22.87 -32.15 1.24
C ILE A 448 -21.54 -31.79 1.89
N GLN A 449 -20.40 -32.08 1.27
CA GLN A 449 -19.09 -31.73 1.83
C GLN A 449 -18.94 -30.23 2.06
N LEU A 450 -19.37 -29.42 1.09
CA LEU A 450 -19.30 -27.96 1.17
C LEU A 450 -20.23 -27.41 2.27
N MET A 451 -21.44 -27.95 2.39
CA MET A 451 -22.38 -27.56 3.45
C MET A 451 -21.88 -27.97 4.83
N ASP A 452 -21.35 -29.20 4.97
CA ASP A 452 -20.87 -29.73 6.24
C ASP A 452 -19.67 -28.93 6.76
N ILE A 453 -18.72 -28.56 5.91
CA ILE A 453 -17.56 -27.76 6.35
C ILE A 453 -17.99 -26.34 6.75
N VAL A 454 -18.89 -25.71 6.00
CA VAL A 454 -19.40 -24.37 6.35
C VAL A 454 -20.18 -24.42 7.67
N GLN A 455 -21.02 -25.43 7.86
CA GLN A 455 -21.76 -25.62 9.10
C GLN A 455 -20.82 -25.90 10.29
N ALA A 456 -19.81 -26.74 10.10
CA ALA A 456 -18.82 -27.04 11.14
C ALA A 456 -18.03 -25.79 11.55
N LEU A 457 -17.59 -24.99 10.58
CA LEU A 457 -16.90 -23.73 10.84
C LEU A 457 -17.82 -22.70 11.50
N SER A 458 -19.08 -22.60 11.05
CA SER A 458 -20.10 -21.74 11.65
C SER A 458 -20.35 -22.10 13.13
N ASN A 459 -20.50 -23.39 13.44
CA ASN A 459 -20.65 -23.86 14.81
C ASN A 459 -19.43 -23.59 15.70
N ALA A 460 -18.25 -23.51 15.11
CA ALA A 460 -17.00 -23.14 15.77
C ALA A 460 -16.75 -21.63 15.77
N GLU A 461 -17.73 -20.81 15.36
CA GLU A 461 -17.61 -19.34 15.20
C GLU A 461 -16.42 -18.92 14.32
N PHE A 462 -16.02 -19.78 13.38
CA PHE A 462 -14.81 -19.63 12.57
C PHE A 462 -13.53 -19.43 13.41
N GLY A 463 -13.50 -20.01 14.61
CA GLY A 463 -12.43 -19.92 15.59
C GLY A 463 -11.46 -21.10 15.58
N VAL A 464 -11.25 -21.78 14.45
CA VAL A 464 -10.35 -22.95 14.38
C VAL A 464 -8.89 -22.50 14.30
N ASN A 465 -8.12 -22.67 15.39
CA ASN A 465 -6.70 -22.30 15.40
C ASN A 465 -5.86 -23.48 14.91
N TYR A 466 -5.60 -23.54 13.61
CA TYR A 466 -4.98 -24.70 12.99
C TYR A 466 -3.55 -24.99 13.49
N LEU A 467 -2.83 -23.99 14.05
CA LEU A 467 -1.52 -24.20 14.68
C LEU A 467 -1.64 -24.62 16.15
N HIS A 468 -2.41 -23.88 16.95
CA HIS A 468 -2.51 -24.11 18.38
C HIS A 468 -3.27 -25.40 18.71
N ASP A 469 -4.31 -25.70 17.93
CA ASP A 469 -5.17 -26.86 18.11
C ASP A 469 -4.63 -28.09 17.37
N TYR A 470 -3.41 -28.03 16.82
CA TYR A 470 -2.78 -29.07 16.00
C TYR A 470 -3.67 -29.59 14.86
N SER A 471 -4.58 -28.74 14.37
CA SER A 471 -5.67 -29.12 13.47
C SER A 471 -5.30 -28.91 12.00
N TYR A 472 -4.06 -29.25 11.60
CA TYR A 472 -3.60 -29.08 10.22
C TYR A 472 -4.39 -29.89 9.19
N GLU A 473 -5.04 -30.97 9.63
CA GLU A 473 -5.87 -31.84 8.78
C GLU A 473 -7.00 -31.08 8.09
N ILE A 474 -7.49 -29.97 8.68
CA ILE A 474 -8.51 -29.14 8.06
C ILE A 474 -8.00 -28.47 6.77
N LEU A 475 -6.69 -28.23 6.66
CA LEU A 475 -6.06 -27.66 5.47
C LEU A 475 -5.83 -28.71 4.39
N ASP A 476 -5.92 -30.00 4.71
CA ASP A 476 -5.91 -31.07 3.71
C ASP A 476 -7.32 -31.42 3.22
N ASP A 477 -8.37 -30.88 3.86
CA ASP A 477 -9.75 -31.07 3.45
C ASP A 477 -10.03 -30.37 2.10
N PRO A 478 -10.55 -31.09 1.09
CA PRO A 478 -10.75 -30.53 -0.24
C PRO A 478 -11.82 -29.44 -0.27
N ALA A 479 -12.80 -29.46 0.64
CA ALA A 479 -13.84 -28.44 0.71
C ALA A 479 -13.31 -27.17 1.38
N ALA A 480 -12.51 -27.31 2.44
CA ALA A 480 -11.82 -26.17 3.05
C ALA A 480 -10.85 -25.50 2.05
N GLN A 481 -10.07 -26.29 1.30
CA GLN A 481 -9.20 -25.78 0.24
C GLN A 481 -9.99 -25.09 -0.87
N ALA A 482 -11.08 -25.69 -1.36
CA ALA A 482 -11.92 -25.06 -2.38
C ALA A 482 -12.46 -23.69 -1.90
N LEU A 483 -12.91 -23.58 -0.65
CA LEU A 483 -13.39 -22.32 -0.07
C LEU A 483 -12.29 -21.27 0.09
N ILE A 484 -11.04 -21.68 0.35
CA ILE A 484 -9.88 -20.79 0.36
C ILE A 484 -9.53 -20.34 -1.07
N GLU A 485 -9.53 -21.26 -2.04
CA GLU A 485 -9.21 -20.97 -3.45
C GLU A 485 -10.19 -19.99 -4.08
N VAL A 486 -11.49 -20.06 -3.76
CA VAL A 486 -12.49 -19.11 -4.26
C VAL A 486 -12.58 -17.82 -3.44
N GLY A 487 -11.75 -17.67 -2.39
CA GLY A 487 -11.67 -16.44 -1.60
C GLY A 487 -12.81 -16.24 -0.61
N LEU A 488 -13.55 -17.29 -0.23
CA LEU A 488 -14.56 -17.21 0.83
C LEU A 488 -13.94 -17.35 2.23
N LEU A 489 -12.89 -18.18 2.34
CA LEU A 489 -12.08 -18.32 3.54
C LEU A 489 -10.65 -17.84 3.30
N TYR A 490 -9.95 -17.48 4.36
CA TYR A 490 -8.53 -17.20 4.35
C TYR A 490 -7.84 -17.81 5.58
N GLN A 491 -6.55 -18.09 5.43
CA GLN A 491 -5.69 -18.59 6.49
C GLN A 491 -5.00 -17.41 7.19
N GLN A 492 -5.48 -17.04 8.37
CA GLN A 492 -4.85 -16.03 9.23
C GLN A 492 -3.61 -16.62 9.89
N ARG A 493 -2.50 -15.87 9.93
CA ARG A 493 -1.23 -16.34 10.51
C ARG A 493 -1.13 -16.14 12.02
N ASP A 494 -1.56 -14.99 12.52
CA ASP A 494 -1.37 -14.60 13.91
C ASP A 494 -2.56 -13.75 14.41
N PRO A 495 -3.39 -14.31 15.32
CA PRO A 495 -3.45 -15.73 15.69
C PRO A 495 -3.82 -16.64 14.50
N SER A 496 -3.43 -17.92 14.55
CA SER A 496 -3.43 -18.82 13.39
C SER A 496 -4.79 -19.45 13.09
N PHE A 497 -5.76 -18.65 12.66
CA PHE A 497 -7.13 -19.08 12.42
C PHE A 497 -7.46 -19.31 10.94
N ILE A 498 -8.49 -20.11 10.65
CA ILE A 498 -9.18 -20.11 9.36
C ILE A 498 -10.46 -19.31 9.51
N ARG A 499 -10.64 -18.26 8.69
CA ARG A 499 -11.74 -17.31 8.83
C ARG A 499 -12.36 -16.92 7.51
N PRO A 500 -13.63 -16.47 7.49
CA PRO A 500 -14.21 -15.79 6.35
C PRO A 500 -13.41 -14.54 6.01
N LEU A 501 -13.32 -14.18 4.74
CA LEU A 501 -12.55 -13.01 4.30
C LEU A 501 -13.02 -11.70 4.96
N THR A 502 -14.32 -11.61 5.26
CA THR A 502 -14.92 -10.49 5.96
C THR A 502 -16.07 -10.95 6.85
N ARG A 503 -16.44 -10.12 7.84
CA ARG A 503 -17.64 -10.35 8.66
C ARG A 503 -18.93 -10.34 7.82
N GLY A 504 -18.97 -9.58 6.73
CA GLY A 504 -20.07 -9.61 5.78
C GLY A 504 -20.23 -10.96 5.09
N ILE A 505 -19.13 -11.53 4.59
CA ILE A 505 -19.11 -12.88 4.00
C ILE A 505 -19.46 -13.92 5.06
N GLN A 506 -18.95 -13.78 6.29
CA GLN A 506 -19.33 -14.65 7.41
C GLN A 506 -20.86 -14.69 7.59
N ARG A 507 -21.54 -13.55 7.62
CA ARG A 507 -23.00 -13.48 7.75
C ARG A 507 -23.72 -14.15 6.58
N CYS A 508 -23.24 -13.97 5.36
CA CYS A 508 -23.78 -14.63 4.17
C CYS A 508 -23.54 -16.14 4.12
N LEU A 509 -22.47 -16.65 4.75
CA LEU A 509 -22.22 -18.09 4.86
C LEU A 509 -23.09 -18.76 5.93
N VAL A 510 -23.49 -18.02 6.96
CA VAL A 510 -24.33 -18.51 8.07
C VAL A 510 -25.82 -18.47 7.70
N ARG A 511 -26.23 -17.52 6.85
CA ARG A 511 -27.58 -17.44 6.27
C ARG A 511 -27.80 -18.54 5.23
#